data_AF-A0A1F4FIW9-F1
#
_entry.id   AF-A0A1F4FIW9-F1
#
_cell.length_a   1.000
_cell.length_b   1.000
_cell.length_c   1.000
_cell.angle_alpha   90.00
_cell.angle_beta   90.00
_cell.angle_gamma   90.00
#
_symmetry.space_group_name_H-M   'P 1'
#
loop_
_entity.id
_entity.type
_entity.pdbx_description
1 polymer ?
#
loop_
_entity_poly.entity_id
_entity_poly.type
_entity_poly.pdbx_seq_one_letter_code
_entity_poly.pdbx_strand_id
1 'polypeptide(L)'
;MAVKEKELVQILSRLYPSTRWPKPFNLLQGKLLVGSGKDIRIAAREVGTTAARLTQFLESPNTVTALLRSQPEDDDRRRAKQILGNLIVGKCAEITFEEIYKEHTRTTELELRDLREGRSDTDYRLFNGRGRPVYRINIKFHGTLFRRAKEMVGLEPEDCFALATYKIDGALQKQKRDELPYIFVIVSVPNLTAESIGAGVPEDLLEFVACVTVSEGIPQKRDIEDRMVDVLREEGHPAFDATRKRIRAANWYVLGAKKADLLLRSLLFERVFALRTRNFSRQFKGAELDMHFSLSKDLTPLATYLDMLREAGYPRVTTLLERGDY
;
A
#
# COMPACT_ATOMS: atom_id res chain seq x y z
N MET A 1 3.02 26.87 -1.86
CA MET A 1 2.01 27.92 -1.57
C MET A 1 1.27 27.50 -0.32
N ALA A 2 0.95 28.39 0.62
CA ALA A 2 0.19 27.97 1.80
C ALA A 2 -1.26 27.63 1.42
N VAL A 3 -1.73 26.43 1.80
CA VAL A 3 -3.13 25.99 1.62
C VAL A 3 -4.07 27.02 2.28
N LYS A 4 -5.06 27.52 1.53
CA LYS A 4 -6.04 28.48 2.08
C LYS A 4 -7.18 27.74 2.79
N GLU A 5 -7.84 28.41 3.75
CA GLU A 5 -8.97 27.83 4.48
C GLU A 5 -10.07 27.33 3.53
N LYS A 6 -10.40 28.11 2.49
CA LYS A 6 -11.42 27.75 1.50
C LYS A 6 -11.05 26.47 0.73
N GLU A 7 -9.79 26.33 0.34
CA GLU A 7 -9.28 25.14 -0.36
C GLU A 7 -9.35 23.92 0.57
N LEU A 8 -8.92 24.08 1.83
CA LEU A 8 -8.99 23.01 2.83
C LEU A 8 -10.43 22.54 3.08
N VAL A 9 -11.39 23.47 3.17
CA VAL A 9 -12.82 23.15 3.27
C VAL A 9 -13.30 22.37 2.05
N GLN A 10 -12.95 22.81 0.84
CA GLN A 10 -13.35 22.12 -0.39
C GLN A 10 -12.80 20.69 -0.45
N ILE A 11 -11.52 20.50 -0.13
CA ILE A 11 -10.88 19.18 -0.06
C ILE A 11 -11.59 18.30 0.97
N LEU A 12 -11.77 18.78 2.21
CA LEU A 12 -12.39 17.99 3.27
C LEU A 12 -13.86 17.67 3.00
N SER A 13 -14.63 18.59 2.41
CA SER A 13 -16.00 18.33 1.96
C SER A 13 -16.05 17.28 0.85
N ARG A 14 -15.07 17.28 -0.07
CA ARG A 14 -14.94 16.24 -1.10
C ARG A 14 -14.58 14.89 -0.50
N LEU A 15 -13.63 14.85 0.44
CA LEU A 15 -13.18 13.61 1.06
C LEU A 15 -14.22 13.00 2.02
N TYR A 16 -14.96 13.84 2.72
CA TYR A 16 -15.90 13.46 3.79
C TYR A 16 -17.26 14.17 3.61
N PRO A 17 -18.03 13.84 2.55
CA PRO A 17 -19.24 14.59 2.19
C PRO A 17 -20.39 14.42 3.20
N SER A 18 -20.46 13.29 3.89
CA SER A 18 -21.57 12.95 4.80
C SER A 18 -21.10 12.47 6.17
N THR A 19 -19.81 12.53 6.44
CA THR A 19 -19.21 12.07 7.70
C THR A 19 -18.57 13.23 8.43
N ARG A 20 -18.36 13.04 9.74
CA ARG A 20 -17.52 13.93 10.52
C ARG A 20 -16.10 13.92 9.94
N TRP A 21 -15.50 15.10 9.82
CA TRP A 21 -14.11 15.22 9.39
C TRP A 21 -13.17 14.62 10.46
N PRO A 22 -12.03 14.03 10.08
CA PRO A 22 -11.09 13.49 11.05
C PRO A 22 -10.51 14.60 11.92
N LYS A 23 -10.04 14.25 13.13
CA LYS A 23 -9.32 15.22 13.98
C LYS A 23 -7.97 15.57 13.34
N PRO A 24 -7.52 16.83 13.39
CA PRO A 24 -8.15 17.99 14.04
C PRO A 24 -9.14 18.75 13.14
N PHE A 25 -9.33 18.34 11.90
CA PHE A 25 -10.16 19.04 10.90
C PHE A 25 -11.64 19.15 11.29
N ASN A 26 -12.14 18.28 12.16
CA ASN A 26 -13.47 18.42 12.76
C ASN A 26 -13.72 19.80 13.41
N LEU A 27 -12.69 20.51 13.86
CA LEU A 27 -12.81 21.89 14.37
C LEU A 27 -13.18 22.87 13.25
N LEU A 28 -12.66 22.69 12.03
CA LEU A 28 -13.02 23.50 10.88
C LEU A 28 -14.46 23.24 10.44
N GLN A 29 -14.90 21.98 10.49
CA GLN A 29 -16.32 21.64 10.29
C GLN A 29 -17.21 22.34 11.34
N GLY A 30 -16.77 22.37 12.59
CA GLY A 30 -17.48 23.07 13.67
C GLY A 30 -17.56 24.57 13.43
N LYS A 31 -16.49 25.19 12.93
CA LYS A 31 -16.48 26.60 12.54
C LYS A 31 -17.51 26.89 11.44
N LEU A 32 -17.63 26.02 10.43
CA LEU A 32 -18.64 26.19 9.38
C LEU A 32 -20.07 26.12 9.93
N LEU A 33 -20.34 25.20 10.85
CA LEU A 33 -21.66 25.08 11.51
C LEU A 33 -22.02 26.32 12.33
N VAL A 34 -21.06 26.85 13.11
CA VAL A 34 -21.27 28.10 13.85
C VAL A 34 -21.49 29.28 12.91
N GLY A 35 -20.71 29.35 11.83
CA GLY A 35 -20.88 30.36 10.77
C GLY A 35 -22.23 30.31 10.06
N SER A 36 -22.88 29.15 10.00
CA SER A 36 -24.25 28.99 9.49
C SER A 36 -25.34 29.28 10.55
N GLY A 37 -24.97 29.89 11.68
CA GLY A 37 -25.91 30.30 12.74
C GLY A 37 -26.22 29.23 13.79
N LYS A 38 -25.50 28.10 13.81
CA LYS A 38 -25.72 27.04 14.81
C LYS A 38 -25.10 27.41 16.16
N ASP A 39 -25.80 27.12 17.25
CA ASP A 39 -25.26 27.30 18.60
C ASP A 39 -23.96 26.50 18.80
N ILE A 40 -22.99 27.10 19.47
CA ILE A 40 -21.63 26.55 19.62
C ILE A 40 -21.61 25.21 20.37
N ARG A 41 -22.51 24.99 21.34
CA ARG A 41 -22.59 23.73 22.09
C ARG A 41 -23.14 22.62 21.21
N ILE A 42 -24.14 22.94 20.38
CA ILE A 42 -24.71 22.01 19.41
C ILE A 42 -23.66 21.65 18.34
N ALA A 43 -23.01 22.65 17.74
CA ALA A 43 -21.97 22.45 16.74
C ALA A 43 -20.81 21.60 17.29
N ALA A 44 -20.34 21.88 18.50
CA ALA A 44 -19.26 21.12 19.12
C ALA A 44 -19.62 19.64 19.33
N ARG A 45 -20.84 19.35 19.80
CA ARG A 45 -21.33 17.97 19.96
C ARG A 45 -21.39 17.23 18.64
N GLU A 46 -21.87 17.89 17.59
CA GLU A 46 -22.02 17.31 16.24
C GLU A 46 -20.67 16.93 15.62
N VAL A 47 -19.66 17.77 15.78
CA VAL A 47 -18.31 17.51 15.26
C VAL A 47 -17.41 16.76 16.26
N GLY A 48 -17.94 16.36 17.41
CA GLY A 48 -17.21 15.51 18.37
C GLY A 48 -16.05 16.20 19.06
N THR A 49 -16.25 17.45 19.47
CA THR A 49 -15.31 18.26 20.27
C THR A 49 -16.03 18.88 21.47
N THR A 50 -15.30 19.64 22.29
CA THR A 50 -15.88 20.43 23.39
C THR A 50 -16.15 21.85 22.92
N ALA A 51 -17.17 22.51 23.49
CA ALA A 51 -17.47 23.91 23.19
C ALA A 51 -16.26 24.82 23.47
N ALA A 52 -15.58 24.62 24.61
CA ALA A 52 -14.38 25.38 24.96
C ALA A 52 -13.27 25.26 23.91
N ARG A 53 -13.00 24.04 23.40
CA ARG A 53 -11.99 23.83 22.36
C ARG A 53 -12.41 24.45 21.03
N LEU A 54 -13.70 24.42 20.69
CA LEU A 54 -14.22 25.08 19.49
C LEU A 54 -14.13 26.61 19.61
N THR A 55 -14.48 27.19 20.75
CA THR A 55 -14.30 28.63 21.02
C THR A 55 -12.86 29.06 20.85
N GLN A 56 -11.91 28.36 21.50
CA GLN A 56 -10.49 28.64 21.37
C GLN A 56 -10.00 28.57 19.91
N PHE A 57 -10.54 27.63 19.13
CA PHE A 57 -10.21 27.52 17.71
C PHE A 57 -10.78 28.68 16.89
N LEU A 58 -12.00 29.13 17.18
CA LEU A 58 -12.63 30.27 16.50
C LEU A 58 -11.91 31.60 16.76
N GLU A 59 -11.28 31.74 17.93
CA GLU A 59 -10.47 32.90 18.31
C GLU A 59 -9.08 32.89 17.65
N SER A 60 -8.68 31.80 16.98
CA SER A 60 -7.38 31.69 16.35
C SER A 60 -7.26 32.60 15.12
N PRO A 61 -6.24 33.50 15.03
CA PRO A 61 -6.09 34.43 13.90
C PRO A 61 -5.90 33.74 12.55
N ASN A 62 -5.30 32.55 12.57
CA ASN A 62 -5.12 31.70 11.39
C ASN A 62 -5.49 30.26 11.73
N THR A 63 -6.69 29.87 11.32
CA THR A 63 -7.27 28.53 11.50
C THR A 63 -6.45 27.44 10.82
N VAL A 64 -5.89 27.70 9.63
CA VAL A 64 -5.08 26.73 8.88
C VAL A 64 -3.80 26.42 9.66
N THR A 65 -3.09 27.45 10.12
CA THR A 65 -1.90 27.27 10.96
C THR A 65 -2.25 26.59 12.29
N ALA A 66 -3.41 26.90 12.89
CA ALA A 66 -3.86 26.24 14.10
C ALA A 66 -4.12 24.72 13.92
N LEU A 67 -4.52 24.28 12.73
CA LEU A 67 -4.76 22.87 12.40
C LEU A 67 -3.48 22.14 11.98
N LEU A 68 -2.76 22.69 10.99
CA LEU A 68 -1.64 22.03 10.33
C LEU A 68 -0.31 22.24 11.04
N ARG A 69 -0.15 23.34 11.79
CA ARG A 69 1.03 23.69 12.62
C ARG A 69 2.37 23.85 11.87
N SER A 70 2.46 23.42 10.62
CA SER A 70 3.68 23.41 9.81
C SER A 70 3.34 23.63 8.33
N GLN A 71 4.31 24.14 7.58
CA GLN A 71 4.23 24.31 6.13
C GLN A 71 5.17 23.29 5.47
N PRO A 72 4.76 22.62 4.38
CA PRO A 72 5.60 21.64 3.71
C PRO A 72 6.69 22.31 2.87
N GLU A 73 7.87 21.69 2.87
CA GLU A 73 8.98 22.01 1.97
C GLU A 73 8.90 21.18 0.68
N ASP A 74 9.81 21.43 -0.28
CA ASP A 74 9.80 20.73 -1.56
C ASP A 74 10.04 19.22 -1.43
N ASP A 75 10.82 18.82 -0.43
CA ASP A 75 11.05 17.41 -0.09
C ASP A 75 9.76 16.74 0.39
N ASP A 76 8.93 17.45 1.15
CA ASP A 76 7.62 16.96 1.62
C ASP A 76 6.64 16.82 0.46
N ARG A 77 6.66 17.76 -0.50
CA ARG A 77 5.84 17.66 -1.72
C ARG A 77 6.24 16.48 -2.58
N ARG A 78 7.55 16.24 -2.73
CA ARG A 78 8.08 15.05 -3.42
C ARG A 78 7.66 13.77 -2.70
N ARG A 79 7.74 13.77 -1.37
CA ARG A 79 7.29 12.65 -0.53
C ARG A 79 5.79 12.40 -0.66
N ALA A 80 4.96 13.44 -0.72
CA ALA A 80 3.51 13.30 -0.91
C ALA A 80 3.16 12.61 -2.24
N LYS A 81 3.85 12.97 -3.33
CA LYS A 81 3.73 12.25 -4.63
C LYS A 81 4.05 10.77 -4.48
N GLN A 82 5.16 10.46 -3.81
CA GLN A 82 5.58 9.07 -3.58
C GLN A 82 4.57 8.29 -2.71
N ILE A 83 4.02 8.92 -1.65
CA ILE A 83 3.02 8.32 -0.76
C ILE A 83 1.75 7.97 -1.55
N LEU A 84 1.14 8.94 -2.22
CA LEU A 84 -0.10 8.72 -2.95
C LEU A 84 0.12 7.79 -4.16
N GLY A 85 1.25 7.90 -4.84
CA GLY A 85 1.63 6.98 -5.90
C GLY A 85 1.70 5.53 -5.43
N ASN A 86 2.38 5.26 -4.32
CA ASN A 86 2.46 3.92 -3.73
C ASN A 86 1.09 3.39 -3.33
N LEU A 87 0.24 4.26 -2.78
CA LEU A 87 -1.11 3.93 -2.38
C LEU A 87 -2.03 3.56 -3.53
N ILE A 88 -2.02 4.37 -4.59
CA ILE A 88 -2.78 4.10 -5.82
C ILE A 88 -2.35 2.76 -6.40
N VAL A 89 -1.04 2.51 -6.49
CA VAL A 89 -0.49 1.23 -6.98
C VAL A 89 -0.96 0.06 -6.14
N GLY A 90 -0.82 0.14 -4.81
CA GLY A 90 -1.22 -0.91 -3.89
C GLY A 90 -2.70 -1.25 -4.06
N LYS A 91 -3.56 -0.24 -4.02
CA LYS A 91 -5.01 -0.40 -4.20
C LYS A 91 -5.38 -0.98 -5.57
N CYS A 92 -4.73 -0.52 -6.64
CA CYS A 92 -4.96 -1.05 -7.98
C CYS A 92 -4.54 -2.52 -8.10
N ALA A 93 -3.39 -2.90 -7.53
CA ALA A 93 -2.91 -4.27 -7.51
C ALA A 93 -3.85 -5.19 -6.73
N GLU A 94 -4.28 -4.76 -5.56
CA GLU A 94 -5.26 -5.49 -4.73
C GLU A 94 -6.58 -5.77 -5.47
N ILE A 95 -7.21 -4.72 -6.01
CA ILE A 95 -8.46 -4.86 -6.77
C ILE A 95 -8.27 -5.79 -7.97
N THR A 96 -7.17 -5.62 -8.71
CA THR A 96 -6.89 -6.43 -9.90
C THR A 96 -6.65 -7.89 -9.54
N PHE A 97 -5.93 -8.15 -8.44
CA PHE A 97 -5.72 -9.51 -7.96
C PHE A 97 -7.03 -10.19 -7.57
N GLU A 98 -7.91 -9.50 -6.84
CA GLU A 98 -9.24 -10.02 -6.49
C GLU A 98 -10.05 -10.38 -7.74
N GLU A 99 -10.01 -9.54 -8.78
CA GLU A 99 -10.66 -9.79 -10.06
C GLU A 99 -10.08 -11.01 -10.76
N ILE A 100 -8.75 -11.07 -10.92
CA ILE A 100 -8.06 -12.22 -11.54
C ILE A 100 -8.41 -13.51 -10.80
N TYR A 101 -8.35 -13.49 -9.45
CA TYR A 101 -8.67 -14.63 -8.62
C TYR A 101 -10.11 -15.11 -8.84
N LYS A 102 -11.10 -14.20 -8.79
CA LYS A 102 -12.52 -14.50 -9.02
C LYS A 102 -12.77 -15.04 -10.43
N GLU A 103 -12.16 -14.42 -11.43
CA GLU A 103 -12.31 -14.80 -12.85
C GLU A 103 -11.75 -16.20 -13.15
N HIS A 104 -10.63 -16.58 -12.52
CA HIS A 104 -9.93 -17.86 -12.77
C HIS A 104 -10.45 -19.04 -11.95
N THR A 105 -10.72 -18.83 -10.66
CA THR A 105 -11.04 -19.95 -9.76
C THR A 105 -12.48 -20.42 -9.89
N ARG A 106 -13.45 -19.50 -10.09
CA ARG A 106 -14.88 -19.78 -10.32
C ARG A 106 -15.46 -20.90 -9.45
N THR A 107 -15.06 -20.95 -8.17
CA THR A 107 -15.48 -21.98 -7.22
C THR A 107 -16.08 -21.35 -5.98
N THR A 108 -17.05 -22.03 -5.37
CA THR A 108 -17.59 -21.69 -4.05
C THR A 108 -16.84 -22.41 -2.92
N GLU A 109 -15.91 -23.32 -3.25
CA GLU A 109 -15.15 -24.09 -2.27
C GLU A 109 -13.94 -23.33 -1.71
N LEU A 110 -13.61 -22.20 -2.32
CA LEU A 110 -12.50 -21.35 -1.90
C LEU A 110 -12.98 -19.90 -1.78
N GLU A 111 -12.62 -19.27 -0.67
CA GLU A 111 -13.04 -17.91 -0.35
C GLU A 111 -11.79 -17.07 -0.05
N LEU A 112 -11.60 -16.00 -0.81
CA LEU A 112 -10.56 -15.01 -0.56
C LEU A 112 -11.11 -13.96 0.41
N ARG A 113 -10.58 -13.91 1.64
CA ARG A 113 -10.97 -12.93 2.66
C ARG A 113 -9.92 -11.84 2.82
N ASP A 114 -10.38 -10.60 2.84
CA ASP A 114 -9.58 -9.41 3.09
C ASP A 114 -9.18 -9.34 4.57
N LEU A 115 -7.89 -9.09 4.84
CA LEU A 115 -7.34 -8.90 6.19
C LEU A 115 -6.59 -7.58 6.37
N ARG A 116 -6.71 -6.65 5.42
CA ARG A 116 -6.00 -5.36 5.44
C ARG A 116 -6.37 -4.48 6.63
N GLU A 117 -7.58 -4.63 7.18
CA GLU A 117 -8.06 -3.86 8.35
C GLU A 117 -7.16 -4.00 9.59
N GLY A 118 -6.43 -5.13 9.71
CA GLY A 118 -5.52 -5.36 10.83
C GLY A 118 -4.17 -4.62 10.77
N ARG A 119 -3.89 -3.88 9.69
CA ARG A 119 -2.54 -3.32 9.38
C ARG A 119 -1.42 -4.38 9.51
N SER A 120 -1.77 -5.62 9.20
CA SER A 120 -0.87 -6.76 9.11
C SER A 120 -0.18 -6.73 7.75
N ASP A 121 0.99 -7.36 7.64
CA ASP A 121 1.62 -7.64 6.35
C ASP A 121 0.93 -8.77 5.56
N THR A 122 -0.33 -9.07 5.85
CA THR A 122 -1.13 -10.09 5.16
C THR A 122 -2.32 -9.36 4.57
N ASP A 123 -2.40 -9.32 3.24
CA ASP A 123 -3.46 -8.59 2.54
C ASP A 123 -4.71 -9.47 2.45
N TYR A 124 -4.52 -10.77 2.16
CA TYR A 124 -5.61 -11.74 2.09
C TYR A 124 -5.26 -13.05 2.79
N ARG A 125 -6.30 -13.78 3.19
CA ARG A 125 -6.22 -15.22 3.46
C ARG A 125 -7.18 -15.96 2.57
N LEU A 126 -6.72 -17.10 2.07
CA LEU A 126 -7.59 -18.05 1.41
C LEU A 126 -8.22 -18.98 2.46
N PHE A 127 -9.53 -19.21 2.34
CA PHE A 127 -10.29 -20.14 3.16
C PHE A 127 -10.91 -21.20 2.26
N ASN A 128 -11.12 -22.42 2.79
CA ASN A 128 -11.88 -23.45 2.11
C ASN A 128 -13.38 -23.37 2.44
N GLY A 129 -14.20 -24.19 1.79
CA GLY A 129 -15.66 -24.22 1.97
C GLY A 129 -16.13 -24.62 3.37
N ARG A 130 -15.22 -25.03 4.26
CA ARG A 130 -15.49 -25.27 5.70
C ARG A 130 -15.08 -24.09 6.58
N GLY A 131 -14.70 -22.96 5.98
CA GLY A 131 -14.21 -21.78 6.68
C GLY A 131 -12.85 -21.97 7.35
N ARG A 132 -12.05 -22.98 6.95
CA ARG A 132 -10.69 -23.16 7.47
C ARG A 132 -9.69 -22.39 6.61
N PRO A 133 -8.72 -21.68 7.22
CA PRO A 133 -7.69 -21.00 6.46
C PRO A 133 -6.79 -22.02 5.74
N VAL A 134 -6.36 -21.67 4.54
CA VAL A 134 -5.54 -22.48 3.65
C VAL A 134 -4.13 -21.89 3.56
N TYR A 135 -4.00 -20.62 3.20
CA TYR A 135 -2.73 -19.90 3.19
C TYR A 135 -2.92 -18.38 3.26
N ARG A 136 -1.84 -17.67 3.57
CA ARG A 136 -1.74 -16.20 3.61
C ARG A 136 -1.19 -15.65 2.30
N ILE A 137 -1.65 -14.48 1.91
CA ILE A 137 -1.25 -13.79 0.67
C ILE A 137 -0.80 -12.38 1.03
N ASN A 138 0.32 -11.97 0.46
CA ASN A 138 0.72 -10.58 0.43
C ASN A 138 1.16 -10.18 -0.99
N ILE A 139 0.61 -9.06 -1.47
CA ILE A 139 0.83 -8.54 -2.80
C ILE A 139 2.04 -7.62 -2.78
N LYS A 140 2.95 -7.84 -3.73
CA LYS A 140 4.14 -7.02 -3.95
C LYS A 140 4.09 -6.44 -5.35
N PHE A 141 4.33 -5.14 -5.43
CA PHE A 141 4.43 -4.44 -6.69
C PHE A 141 5.90 -4.26 -7.08
N HIS A 142 6.22 -4.58 -8.34
CA HIS A 142 7.52 -4.37 -8.93
C HIS A 142 7.40 -3.50 -10.19
N GLY A 143 7.71 -2.20 -10.07
CA GLY A 143 7.67 -1.27 -11.21
C GLY A 143 8.97 -0.55 -11.52
N THR A 144 9.88 -0.47 -10.55
CA THR A 144 11.22 0.10 -10.73
C THR A 144 12.21 -1.00 -11.05
N LEU A 145 12.87 -0.88 -12.20
CA LEU A 145 13.90 -1.83 -12.63
C LEU A 145 15.20 -1.62 -11.86
N PHE A 146 15.81 -2.72 -11.42
CA PHE A 146 17.19 -2.69 -10.94
C PHE A 146 18.14 -2.64 -12.13
N ARG A 147 18.40 -1.44 -12.65
CA ARG A 147 19.16 -1.24 -13.92
C ARG A 147 20.54 -1.90 -13.95
N ARG A 148 21.20 -2.04 -12.80
CA ARG A 148 22.51 -2.69 -12.66
C ARG A 148 22.42 -4.16 -12.27
N ALA A 149 21.24 -4.79 -12.34
CA ALA A 149 21.03 -6.18 -11.93
C ALA A 149 22.02 -7.15 -12.60
N LYS A 150 22.36 -6.91 -13.87
CA LYS A 150 23.26 -7.79 -14.63
C LYS A 150 24.66 -7.80 -14.04
N GLU A 151 25.18 -6.62 -13.73
CA GLU A 151 26.48 -6.44 -13.11
C GLU A 151 26.47 -6.89 -11.65
N MET A 152 25.42 -6.51 -10.91
CA MET A 152 25.41 -6.64 -9.46
C MET A 152 24.99 -8.02 -9.01
N VAL A 153 24.01 -8.67 -9.64
CA VAL A 153 23.45 -9.95 -9.20
C VAL A 153 23.29 -10.97 -10.33
N GLY A 154 23.76 -10.68 -11.55
CA GLY A 154 23.68 -11.61 -12.68
C GLY A 154 22.25 -11.90 -13.16
N LEU A 155 21.33 -10.93 -13.06
CA LEU A 155 19.97 -10.98 -13.61
C LEU A 155 19.78 -9.89 -14.65
N GLU A 156 18.90 -10.11 -15.64
CA GLU A 156 18.47 -9.02 -16.51
C GLU A 156 17.57 -8.05 -15.72
N PRO A 157 17.68 -6.72 -15.89
CA PRO A 157 16.89 -5.76 -15.13
C PRO A 157 15.37 -5.99 -15.18
N GLU A 158 14.85 -6.40 -16.33
CA GLU A 158 13.43 -6.69 -16.57
C GLU A 158 12.94 -7.98 -15.92
N ASP A 159 13.87 -8.86 -15.54
CA ASP A 159 13.62 -10.15 -14.89
C ASP A 159 13.99 -10.11 -13.40
N CYS A 160 14.44 -8.97 -12.86
CA CYS A 160 15.02 -8.88 -11.53
C CYS A 160 14.05 -8.26 -10.52
N PHE A 161 13.43 -9.09 -9.68
CA PHE A 161 12.60 -8.67 -8.56
C PHE A 161 13.38 -8.69 -7.24
N ALA A 162 13.29 -7.61 -6.45
CA ALA A 162 13.92 -7.52 -5.14
C ALA A 162 12.89 -7.67 -4.02
N LEU A 163 13.20 -8.53 -3.03
CA LEU A 163 12.43 -8.67 -1.81
C LEU A 163 13.35 -8.63 -0.59
N ALA A 164 13.02 -7.75 0.36
CA ALA A 164 13.79 -7.61 1.57
C ALA A 164 13.83 -8.90 2.39
N THR A 165 15.02 -9.29 2.82
CA THR A 165 15.27 -10.55 3.53
C THR A 165 14.48 -10.66 4.83
N TYR A 166 14.27 -9.56 5.56
CA TYR A 166 13.43 -9.55 6.77
C TYR A 166 11.94 -9.81 6.47
N LYS A 167 11.45 -9.51 5.25
CA LYS A 167 10.07 -9.82 4.84
C LYS A 167 9.93 -11.33 4.58
N ILE A 168 10.97 -11.97 4.06
CA ILE A 168 11.03 -13.43 3.89
C ILE A 168 11.01 -14.10 5.28
N ASP A 169 11.91 -13.69 6.20
CA ASP A 169 11.90 -14.22 7.57
C ASP A 169 10.57 -13.95 8.27
N GLY A 170 10.06 -12.72 8.19
CA GLY A 170 8.77 -12.34 8.77
C GLY A 170 7.58 -13.16 8.25
N ALA A 171 7.62 -13.61 7.00
CA ALA A 171 6.63 -14.53 6.43
C ALA A 171 6.81 -15.96 6.97
N LEU A 172 8.04 -16.47 7.07
CA LEU A 172 8.35 -17.78 7.66
C LEU A 172 7.94 -17.88 9.12
N GLN A 173 8.20 -16.84 9.93
CA GLN A 173 7.77 -16.80 11.33
C GLN A 173 6.25 -16.92 11.46
N LYS A 174 5.49 -16.27 10.56
CA LYS A 174 4.02 -16.39 10.53
C LYS A 174 3.58 -17.77 10.08
N GLN A 175 4.22 -18.31 9.04
CA GLN A 175 3.94 -19.65 8.55
C GLN A 175 4.17 -20.70 9.65
N LYS A 176 5.25 -20.58 10.42
CA LYS A 176 5.54 -21.48 11.54
C LYS A 176 4.55 -21.31 12.69
N ARG A 177 4.23 -20.07 13.06
CA ARG A 177 3.32 -19.79 14.20
C ARG A 177 1.90 -20.27 13.93
N ASP A 178 1.42 -20.07 12.71
CA ASP A 178 0.01 -20.31 12.36
C ASP A 178 -0.19 -21.63 11.61
N GLU A 179 0.88 -22.37 11.32
CA GLU A 179 0.89 -23.61 10.52
C GLU A 179 0.19 -23.45 9.16
N LEU A 180 0.38 -22.28 8.54
CA LEU A 180 -0.26 -21.91 7.28
C LEU A 180 0.79 -21.41 6.29
N PRO A 181 0.86 -21.96 5.07
CA PRO A 181 1.73 -21.42 4.03
C PRO A 181 1.52 -19.91 3.83
N TYR A 182 2.60 -19.24 3.47
CA TYR A 182 2.59 -17.82 3.15
C TYR A 182 3.10 -17.63 1.73
N ILE A 183 2.35 -16.90 0.91
CA ILE A 183 2.74 -16.57 -0.47
C ILE A 183 2.87 -15.07 -0.67
N PHE A 184 3.86 -14.70 -1.45
CA PHE A 184 3.94 -13.39 -2.09
C PHE A 184 3.33 -13.50 -3.48
N VAL A 185 2.42 -12.59 -3.81
CA VAL A 185 1.89 -12.42 -5.16
C VAL A 185 2.54 -11.17 -5.74
N ILE A 186 3.32 -11.33 -6.81
CA ILE A 186 4.11 -10.25 -7.40
C ILE A 186 3.44 -9.81 -8.69
N VAL A 187 3.23 -8.50 -8.86
CA VAL A 187 2.89 -7.91 -10.15
C VAL A 187 4.07 -7.11 -10.69
N SER A 188 4.50 -7.43 -11.92
CA SER A 188 5.61 -6.75 -12.58
C SER A 188 5.09 -5.80 -13.65
N VAL A 189 5.27 -4.49 -13.43
CA VAL A 189 4.88 -3.44 -14.38
C VAL A 189 6.07 -2.51 -14.65
N PRO A 190 6.97 -2.90 -15.56
CA PRO A 190 8.16 -2.10 -15.85
C PRO A 190 7.84 -0.63 -16.14
N ASN A 191 8.65 0.27 -15.58
CA ASN A 191 8.54 1.71 -15.76
C ASN A 191 7.18 2.29 -15.30
N LEU A 192 6.62 1.74 -14.23
CA LEU A 192 5.48 2.31 -13.51
C LEU A 192 5.93 2.60 -12.08
N THR A 193 6.40 3.83 -11.83
CA THR A 193 6.92 4.23 -10.51
C THR A 193 5.86 4.99 -9.73
N ALA A 194 5.89 4.88 -8.40
CA ALA A 194 5.00 5.65 -7.54
C ALA A 194 5.13 7.17 -7.78
N GLU A 195 6.35 7.69 -7.97
CA GLU A 195 6.57 9.08 -8.34
C GLU A 195 5.83 9.47 -9.65
N SER A 196 5.92 8.64 -10.69
CA SER A 196 5.25 8.91 -11.97
C SER A 196 3.73 8.94 -11.87
N ILE A 197 3.16 8.12 -10.98
CA ILE A 197 1.71 8.05 -10.74
C ILE A 197 1.27 9.22 -9.86
N GLY A 198 2.02 9.50 -8.80
CA GLY A 198 1.79 10.61 -7.90
C GLY A 198 1.86 11.96 -8.60
N ALA A 199 2.69 12.08 -9.65
CA ALA A 199 2.73 13.28 -10.49
C ALA A 199 1.42 13.52 -11.27
N GLY A 200 0.60 12.49 -11.46
CA GLY A 200 -0.72 12.61 -12.08
C GLY A 200 -1.83 12.97 -11.10
N VAL A 201 -1.57 13.07 -9.80
CA VAL A 201 -2.56 13.44 -8.78
C VAL A 201 -2.76 14.97 -8.78
N PRO A 202 -4.00 15.48 -8.56
CA PRO A 202 -4.27 16.91 -8.43
C PRO A 202 -3.36 17.61 -7.41
N GLU A 203 -2.88 18.82 -7.75
CA GLU A 203 -1.90 19.57 -6.95
C GLU A 203 -2.44 19.95 -5.57
N ASP A 204 -3.73 20.28 -5.47
CA ASP A 204 -4.41 20.60 -4.22
C ASP A 204 -4.39 19.42 -3.23
N LEU A 205 -4.61 18.21 -3.72
CA LEU A 205 -4.53 16.97 -2.96
C LEU A 205 -3.08 16.64 -2.55
N LEU A 206 -2.10 16.88 -3.44
CA LEU A 206 -0.69 16.70 -3.14
C LEU A 206 -0.21 17.66 -2.04
N GLU A 207 -0.57 18.94 -2.13
CA GLU A 207 -0.22 19.94 -1.12
C GLU A 207 -0.88 19.60 0.21
N PHE A 208 -2.14 19.16 0.21
CA PHE A 208 -2.83 18.72 1.41
C PHE A 208 -2.13 17.53 2.09
N VAL A 209 -1.71 16.50 1.34
CA VAL A 209 -0.93 15.38 1.90
C VAL A 209 0.43 15.82 2.40
N ALA A 210 1.11 16.73 1.69
CA ALA A 210 2.38 17.27 2.13
C ALA A 210 2.22 17.96 3.50
N CYS A 211 1.19 18.81 3.65
CA CYS A 211 0.82 19.40 4.94
C CYS A 211 0.54 18.34 6.01
N VAL A 212 -0.35 17.37 5.72
CA VAL A 212 -0.74 16.32 6.69
C VAL A 212 0.48 15.50 7.14
N THR A 213 1.40 15.22 6.22
CA THR A 213 2.61 14.45 6.48
C THR A 213 3.50 15.14 7.51
N VAL A 214 3.73 16.45 7.38
CA VAL A 214 4.60 17.21 8.29
C VAL A 214 3.91 17.58 9.61
N SER A 215 2.57 17.66 9.64
CA SER A 215 1.83 18.03 10.85
C SER A 215 1.95 16.98 11.96
N GLU A 216 2.62 17.30 13.07
CA GLU A 216 2.71 16.40 14.23
C GLU A 216 1.37 16.18 14.94
N GLY A 217 0.47 17.16 14.85
CA GLY A 217 -0.83 17.15 15.55
C GLY A 217 -1.93 16.33 14.90
N ILE A 218 -1.66 15.67 13.76
CA ILE A 218 -2.66 14.92 13.00
C ILE A 218 -2.50 13.43 13.29
N PRO A 219 -3.43 12.80 14.04
CA PRO A 219 -3.45 11.36 14.20
C PRO A 219 -3.90 10.70 12.91
N GLN A 220 -3.61 9.39 12.75
CA GLN A 220 -4.22 8.58 11.69
C GLN A 220 -4.01 9.11 10.26
N LYS A 221 -2.84 9.71 9.98
CA LYS A 221 -2.48 10.27 8.65
C LYS A 221 -2.75 9.28 7.51
N ARG A 222 -2.44 8.01 7.74
CA ARG A 222 -2.68 6.93 6.78
C ARG A 222 -4.15 6.80 6.36
N ASP A 223 -5.08 6.94 7.30
CA ASP A 223 -6.51 6.80 7.01
C ASP A 223 -7.02 7.97 6.13
N ILE A 224 -6.37 9.15 6.24
CA ILE A 224 -6.62 10.28 5.35
C ILE A 224 -6.09 9.98 3.94
N GLU A 225 -4.84 9.51 3.84
CA GLU A 225 -4.21 9.16 2.57
C GLU A 225 -4.98 8.05 1.83
N ASP A 226 -5.42 7.01 2.55
CA ASP A 226 -6.23 5.92 2.01
C ASP A 226 -7.59 6.45 1.50
N ARG A 227 -8.26 7.33 2.27
CA ARG A 227 -9.52 7.94 1.83
C ARG A 227 -9.35 8.76 0.56
N MET A 228 -8.23 9.45 0.40
CA MET A 228 -7.95 10.20 -0.83
C MET A 228 -7.86 9.29 -2.05
N VAL A 229 -7.19 8.13 -1.92
CA VAL A 229 -7.12 7.15 -3.00
C VAL A 229 -8.50 6.54 -3.30
N ASP A 230 -9.30 6.28 -2.27
CA ASP A 230 -10.67 5.80 -2.47
C ASP A 230 -11.54 6.82 -3.23
N VAL A 231 -11.42 8.11 -2.93
CA VAL A 231 -12.12 9.18 -3.68
C VAL A 231 -11.64 9.28 -5.12
N LEU A 232 -10.32 9.24 -5.36
CA LEU A 232 -9.76 9.24 -6.71
C LEU A 232 -10.28 8.05 -7.54
N ARG A 233 -10.46 6.89 -6.91
CA ARG A 233 -11.11 5.73 -7.51
C ARG A 233 -12.60 5.95 -7.78
N GLU A 234 -13.35 6.41 -6.78
CA GLU A 234 -14.80 6.66 -6.86
C GLU A 234 -15.14 7.65 -8.00
N GLU A 235 -14.27 8.62 -8.24
CA GLU A 235 -14.42 9.64 -9.28
C GLU A 235 -13.89 9.22 -10.66
N GLY A 236 -13.28 8.04 -10.81
CA GLY A 236 -12.68 7.61 -12.08
C GLY A 236 -11.50 8.48 -12.51
N HIS A 237 -10.65 8.87 -11.54
CA HIS A 237 -9.55 9.79 -11.82
C HIS A 237 -8.51 9.13 -12.78
N PRO A 238 -8.02 9.83 -13.81
CA PRO A 238 -7.12 9.24 -14.82
C PRO A 238 -5.86 8.58 -14.25
N ALA A 239 -5.26 9.15 -13.21
CA ALA A 239 -4.11 8.56 -12.54
C ALA A 239 -4.41 7.17 -11.94
N PHE A 240 -5.61 6.95 -11.42
CA PHE A 240 -6.05 5.66 -10.89
C PHE A 240 -6.36 4.70 -12.02
N ASP A 241 -7.19 5.10 -12.98
CA ASP A 241 -7.66 4.23 -14.07
C ASP A 241 -6.54 3.79 -15.02
N ALA A 242 -5.64 4.70 -15.39
CA ALA A 242 -4.49 4.37 -16.23
C ALA A 242 -3.54 3.40 -15.51
N THR A 243 -3.32 3.60 -14.21
CA THR A 243 -2.51 2.70 -13.38
C THR A 243 -3.14 1.31 -13.30
N ARG A 244 -4.44 1.24 -12.98
CA ARG A 244 -5.18 -0.03 -12.93
C ARG A 244 -5.16 -0.77 -14.26
N LYS A 245 -5.35 -0.06 -15.38
CA LYS A 245 -5.28 -0.65 -16.73
C LYS A 245 -3.92 -1.29 -17.01
N ARG A 246 -2.82 -0.62 -16.64
CA ARG A 246 -1.46 -1.16 -16.81
C ARG A 246 -1.22 -2.38 -15.92
N ILE A 247 -1.67 -2.33 -14.66
CA ILE A 247 -1.55 -3.45 -13.70
C ILE A 247 -2.38 -4.66 -14.16
N ARG A 248 -3.58 -4.44 -14.73
CA ARG A 248 -4.42 -5.53 -15.26
C ARG A 248 -3.80 -6.23 -16.47
N ALA A 249 -3.07 -5.50 -17.30
CA ALA A 249 -2.38 -6.07 -18.46
C ALA A 249 -0.99 -6.65 -18.14
N ALA A 250 -0.56 -6.58 -16.88
CA ALA A 250 0.78 -6.96 -16.47
C ALA A 250 0.94 -8.47 -16.24
N ASN A 251 2.20 -8.89 -16.11
CA ASN A 251 2.51 -10.25 -15.68
C ASN A 251 2.45 -10.36 -14.16
N TRP A 252 1.79 -11.42 -13.70
CA TRP A 252 1.60 -11.75 -12.30
C TRP A 252 2.29 -13.06 -11.96
N TYR A 253 2.86 -13.12 -10.76
CA TYR A 253 3.69 -14.23 -10.31
C TYR A 253 3.39 -14.58 -8.85
N VAL A 254 3.79 -15.77 -8.43
CA VAL A 254 3.70 -16.30 -7.08
C VAL A 254 5.07 -16.75 -6.62
N LEU A 255 5.39 -16.45 -5.36
CA LEU A 255 6.56 -16.94 -4.64
C LEU A 255 6.14 -17.40 -3.25
N GLY A 256 6.28 -18.69 -2.95
CA GLY A 256 6.10 -19.21 -1.60
C GLY A 256 7.21 -18.75 -0.67
N ALA A 257 6.89 -18.42 0.59
CA ALA A 257 7.87 -18.00 1.58
C ALA A 257 8.95 -19.06 1.82
N LYS A 258 8.58 -20.35 1.76
CA LYS A 258 9.54 -21.45 1.87
C LYS A 258 10.52 -21.49 0.71
N LYS A 259 10.05 -21.32 -0.53
CA LYS A 259 10.91 -21.24 -1.71
C LYS A 259 11.83 -20.03 -1.65
N ALA A 260 11.30 -18.88 -1.24
CA ALA A 260 12.10 -17.67 -1.04
C ALA A 260 13.24 -17.89 -0.04
N ASP A 261 13.00 -18.59 1.07
CA ASP A 261 14.04 -18.96 2.05
C ASP A 261 15.06 -19.95 1.49
N LEU A 262 14.61 -20.99 0.76
CA LEU A 262 15.52 -21.95 0.13
C LEU A 262 16.45 -21.26 -0.87
N LEU A 263 15.91 -20.41 -1.74
CA LEU A 263 16.68 -19.62 -2.70
C LEU A 263 17.61 -18.62 -2.01
N LEU A 264 17.14 -17.95 -0.96
CA LEU A 264 17.98 -17.03 -0.18
C LEU A 264 19.18 -17.76 0.41
N ARG A 265 19.00 -18.98 0.94
CA ARG A 265 20.09 -19.77 1.51
C ARG A 265 21.05 -20.29 0.44
N SER A 266 20.54 -20.75 -0.69
CA SER A 266 21.34 -21.36 -1.74
C SER A 266 22.07 -20.34 -2.63
N LEU A 267 21.51 -19.14 -2.77
CA LEU A 267 22.03 -18.07 -3.64
C LEU A 267 22.45 -16.82 -2.86
N LEU A 268 22.74 -16.97 -1.56
CA LEU A 268 22.98 -15.86 -0.64
C LEU A 268 24.06 -14.89 -1.17
N PHE A 269 25.19 -15.44 -1.63
CA PHE A 269 26.31 -14.62 -2.09
C PHE A 269 26.13 -14.13 -3.53
N GLU A 270 25.36 -14.85 -4.34
CA GLU A 270 25.06 -14.51 -5.73
C GLU A 270 24.04 -13.38 -5.84
N ARG A 271 22.95 -13.46 -5.06
CA ARG A 271 21.75 -12.64 -5.25
C ARG A 271 21.51 -11.61 -4.14
N VAL A 272 22.24 -11.67 -3.02
CA VAL A 272 22.22 -10.59 -2.00
C VAL A 272 23.46 -9.72 -2.15
N PHE A 273 23.39 -8.75 -3.08
CA PHE A 273 24.49 -7.83 -3.40
C PHE A 273 25.10 -7.13 -2.17
N ALA A 274 24.25 -6.80 -1.20
CA ALA A 274 24.68 -6.11 0.00
C ALA A 274 25.76 -6.86 0.80
N LEU A 275 25.74 -8.19 0.80
CA LEU A 275 26.74 -9.01 1.50
C LEU A 275 28.11 -9.00 0.84
N ARG A 276 28.18 -8.68 -0.46
CA ARG A 276 29.44 -8.51 -1.20
C ARG A 276 30.00 -7.10 -1.11
N THR A 277 29.26 -6.17 -0.51
CA THR A 277 29.62 -4.76 -0.48
C THR A 277 30.13 -4.35 0.89
N ARG A 278 31.42 -4.02 0.96
CA ARG A 278 32.03 -3.52 2.19
C ARG A 278 31.36 -2.19 2.60
N ASN A 279 30.97 -2.08 3.87
CA ASN A 279 30.30 -0.91 4.43
C ASN A 279 28.96 -0.55 3.72
N PHE A 280 28.22 -1.55 3.24
CA PHE A 280 26.93 -1.34 2.55
C PHE A 280 26.00 -0.37 3.26
N SER A 281 25.79 -0.53 4.57
CA SER A 281 24.93 0.35 5.37
C SER A 281 25.35 1.83 5.31
N ARG A 282 26.66 2.11 5.31
CA ARG A 282 27.19 3.48 5.20
C ARG A 282 27.09 4.02 3.78
N GLN A 283 27.36 3.19 2.77
CA GLN A 283 27.32 3.61 1.36
C GLN A 283 25.89 3.86 0.88
N PHE A 284 24.93 3.07 1.35
CA PHE A 284 23.53 3.09 0.92
C PHE A 284 22.58 3.61 2.01
N LYS A 285 23.12 4.35 3.00
CA LYS A 285 22.34 5.07 4.04
C LYS A 285 21.27 4.20 4.74
N GLY A 286 21.60 2.96 5.07
CA GLY A 286 20.66 2.04 5.73
C GLY A 286 19.61 1.42 4.80
N ALA A 287 19.90 1.28 3.49
CA ALA A 287 19.06 0.52 2.57
C ALA A 287 18.76 -0.90 3.08
N GLU A 288 17.59 -1.42 2.72
CA GLU A 288 17.17 -2.79 3.06
C GLU A 288 18.15 -3.82 2.46
N LEU A 289 18.34 -4.95 3.15
CA LEU A 289 19.07 -6.10 2.62
C LEU A 289 18.12 -6.91 1.74
N ASP A 290 18.24 -6.75 0.43
CA ASP A 290 17.35 -7.37 -0.54
C ASP A 290 17.93 -8.64 -1.17
N MET A 291 17.07 -9.66 -1.28
CA MET A 291 17.28 -10.83 -2.11
C MET A 291 16.69 -10.58 -3.50
N HIS A 292 17.48 -10.87 -4.54
CA HIS A 292 17.08 -10.65 -5.93
C HIS A 292 16.68 -11.97 -6.60
N PHE A 293 15.46 -12.03 -7.10
CA PHE A 293 14.84 -13.18 -7.74
C PHE A 293 14.66 -12.94 -9.24
N SER A 294 14.85 -13.99 -10.03
CA SER A 294 14.42 -14.05 -11.42
C SER A 294 12.91 -14.25 -11.50
N LEU A 295 12.17 -13.31 -12.08
CA LEU A 295 10.73 -13.43 -12.29
C LEU A 295 10.39 -14.67 -13.12
N SER A 296 11.19 -14.99 -14.13
CA SER A 296 10.95 -16.09 -15.06
C SER A 296 11.44 -17.46 -14.58
N LYS A 297 12.50 -17.52 -13.76
CA LYS A 297 13.10 -18.79 -13.31
C LYS A 297 12.74 -19.16 -11.88
N ASP A 298 12.67 -18.17 -10.98
CA ASP A 298 12.51 -18.42 -9.56
C ASP A 298 11.03 -18.39 -9.15
N LEU A 299 10.20 -17.65 -9.87
CA LEU A 299 8.78 -17.48 -9.56
C LEU A 299 7.87 -18.25 -10.51
N THR A 300 6.64 -18.50 -10.05
CA THR A 300 5.62 -19.21 -10.82
C THR A 300 4.61 -18.21 -11.39
N PRO A 301 4.24 -18.24 -12.68
CA PRO A 301 3.16 -17.40 -13.20
C PRO A 301 1.85 -17.61 -12.42
N LEU A 302 1.16 -16.52 -12.08
CA LEU A 302 -0.06 -16.57 -11.26
C LEU A 302 -1.16 -17.41 -11.93
N ALA A 303 -1.33 -17.30 -13.25
CA ALA A 303 -2.29 -18.10 -13.99
C ALA A 303 -2.04 -19.60 -13.80
N THR A 304 -0.79 -20.05 -13.96
CA THR A 304 -0.38 -21.44 -13.74
C THR A 304 -0.64 -21.89 -12.31
N TYR A 305 -0.35 -21.05 -11.32
CA TYR A 305 -0.63 -21.35 -9.92
C TYR A 305 -2.15 -21.48 -9.65
N LEU A 306 -2.97 -20.59 -10.20
CA LEU A 306 -4.43 -20.63 -10.04
C LEU A 306 -5.07 -21.81 -10.77
N ASP A 307 -4.55 -22.19 -11.94
CA ASP A 307 -4.98 -23.39 -12.65
C ASP A 307 -4.69 -24.65 -11.83
N MET A 308 -3.50 -24.76 -11.22
CA MET A 308 -3.18 -25.86 -10.30
C MET A 308 -4.12 -25.89 -9.09
N LEU A 309 -4.41 -24.72 -8.51
CA LEU A 309 -5.34 -24.61 -7.38
C LEU A 309 -6.74 -25.08 -7.75
N ARG A 310 -7.21 -24.73 -8.95
CA ARG A 310 -8.52 -25.13 -9.48
C ARG A 310 -8.58 -26.63 -9.80
N GLU A 311 -7.56 -27.16 -10.45
CA GLU A 311 -7.59 -28.52 -11.03
C GLU A 311 -7.17 -29.59 -10.04
N ALA A 312 -6.15 -29.33 -9.23
CA ALA A 312 -5.62 -30.30 -8.28
C ALA A 312 -6.04 -30.05 -6.84
N GLY A 313 -6.71 -28.92 -6.58
CA GLY A 313 -7.22 -28.55 -5.28
C GLY A 313 -6.18 -28.01 -4.31
N TYR A 314 -6.66 -27.33 -3.27
CA TYR A 314 -5.81 -26.70 -2.27
C TYR A 314 -4.87 -27.66 -1.50
N PRO A 315 -5.21 -28.93 -1.19
CA PRO A 315 -4.30 -29.80 -0.43
C PRO A 315 -2.98 -30.04 -1.16
N ARG A 316 -3.03 -30.22 -2.48
CA ARG A 316 -1.82 -30.39 -3.29
C ARG A 316 -1.00 -29.11 -3.32
N VAL A 317 -1.65 -27.97 -3.55
CA VAL A 317 -0.98 -26.67 -3.58
C VAL A 317 -0.30 -26.35 -2.25
N THR A 318 -0.94 -26.62 -1.11
CA THR A 318 -0.34 -26.40 0.21
C THR A 318 0.90 -27.28 0.42
N THR A 319 0.85 -28.56 0.02
CA THR A 319 2.03 -29.44 0.12
C THR A 319 3.20 -28.93 -0.74
N LEU A 320 2.93 -28.45 -1.96
CA LEU A 320 3.97 -27.89 -2.84
C LEU A 320 4.56 -26.60 -2.26
N LEU A 321 3.74 -25.75 -1.65
CA LEU A 321 4.20 -24.55 -0.94
C LEU A 321 5.10 -24.88 0.27
N GLU A 322 4.75 -25.91 1.04
CA GLU A 322 5.54 -26.36 2.20
C GLU A 322 6.88 -26.98 1.81
N ARG A 323 6.95 -27.59 0.63
CA ARG A 323 8.19 -28.11 0.04
C ARG A 323 9.08 -27.03 -0.56
N GLY A 324 8.49 -25.86 -0.87
CA GLY A 324 9.18 -24.76 -1.53
C GLY A 324 9.23 -24.91 -3.06
N ASP A 325 8.24 -25.57 -3.65
CA ASP A 325 8.17 -25.78 -5.10
C ASP A 325 7.60 -24.53 -5.84
N TYR A 326 6.76 -23.74 -5.15
CA TYR A 326 6.13 -22.53 -5.69
C TYR A 326 6.75 -21.22 -5.22
#